data_AF-A0A350P277-F1
#
_entry.id   AF-A0A350P277-F1
#
_cell.length_a   1.000
_cell.length_b   1.000
_cell.length_c   1.000
_cell.angle_alpha   90.00
_cell.angle_beta   90.00
_cell.angle_gamma   90.00
#
_symmetry.space_group_name_H-M   'P 1'
#
loop_
_entity.id
_entity.type
_entity.pdbx_description
1 polymer ?
#
loop_
_entity_poly.entity_id
_entity_poly.type
_entity_poly.pdbx_seq_one_letter_code
_entity_poly.pdbx_strand_id
1 'polypeptide(L)' 'METLAHRFDQWRIIPRLLMVTMLISTYRVVEWYMGLPEPSTQQTSLVSIMTAMLSTSFGLFLGSGRKE' A
#
# COMPACT_ATOMS: atom_id res chain seq x y z
N MET A 1 -11.50 24.77 -22.17
CA MET A 1 -12.23 24.07 -21.10
C MET A 1 -11.20 23.32 -20.29
N GLU A 2 -10.83 23.80 -19.11
CA GLU A 2 -10.01 23.02 -18.17
C GLU A 2 -10.79 21.75 -17.86
N THR A 3 -10.35 20.63 -18.42
CA THR A 3 -11.01 19.35 -18.19
C THR A 3 -10.85 19.01 -16.71
N LEU A 4 -11.96 18.65 -16.05
CA LEU A 4 -12.01 18.28 -14.64
C LEU A 4 -10.90 17.27 -14.24
N ALA A 5 -10.42 16.49 -15.22
CA ALA A 5 -9.22 15.66 -15.15
C ALA A 5 -7.98 16.38 -14.58
N HIS A 6 -7.68 17.62 -14.98
CA HIS A 6 -6.49 18.32 -14.52
C HIS A 6 -6.58 18.75 -13.04
N ARG A 7 -7.78 19.13 -12.59
CA ARG A 7 -8.03 19.46 -11.17
C ARG A 7 -8.07 18.21 -10.29
N PHE A 8 -8.54 17.07 -10.83
CA PHE A 8 -8.52 15.79 -10.13
C PHE A 8 -7.08 15.27 -9.91
N ASP A 9 -6.21 15.49 -10.90
CA ASP A 9 -4.79 15.09 -10.82
C ASP A 9 -4.03 15.89 -9.75
N GLN A 10 -4.34 17.18 -9.59
CA GLN A 10 -3.75 18.04 -8.55
C GLN A 10 -3.97 17.52 -7.12
N TRP A 11 -5.06 16.82 -6.86
CA TRP A 11 -5.39 16.31 -5.52
C TRP A 11 -4.68 14.99 -5.17
N ARG A 12 -3.87 14.43 -6.08
CA ARG A 12 -3.13 13.17 -5.87
C ARG A 12 -4.05 12.03 -5.39
N ILE A 13 -5.29 11.99 -5.89
CA ILE A 13 -6.31 11.02 -5.46
C ILE A 13 -5.90 9.60 -5.81
N ILE A 14 -5.36 9.39 -7.02
CA ILE A 14 -4.89 8.08 -7.50
C ILE A 14 -3.83 7.48 -6.56
N PRO A 15 -2.70 8.15 -6.26
CA PRO A 15 -1.70 7.59 -5.35
C PRO A 15 -2.23 7.41 -3.92
N ARG A 16 -3.16 8.24 -3.44
CA ARG A 16 -3.80 8.02 -2.12
C ARG A 16 -4.68 6.77 -2.10
N LEU A 17 -5.47 6.54 -3.15
CA LEU A 17 -6.29 5.34 -3.28
C LEU A 17 -5.42 4.08 -3.33
N LEU A 18 -4.32 4.11 -4.08
CA LEU A 18 -3.36 2.99 -4.13
C LEU A 18 -2.76 2.68 -2.74
N MET A 19 -2.43 3.71 -1.97
CA MET A 19 -1.95 3.56 -0.59
C MET A 19 -2.99 2.93 0.33
N VAL A 20 -4.25 3.37 0.24
CA VAL A 20 -5.35 2.80 1.03
C VAL A 20 -5.58 1.34 0.66
N THR A 21 -5.57 0.99 -0.63
CA THR A 21 -5.72 -0.39 -1.10
C THR A 21 -4.58 -1.28 -0.60
N MET A 22 -3.34 -0.80 -0.61
CA MET A 22 -2.18 -1.52 -0.04
C MET A 22 -2.31 -1.73 1.46
N LEU A 23 -2.75 -0.70 2.20
CA LEU A 23 -2.96 -0.80 3.65
C LEU A 23 -4.01 -1.85 4.00
N ILE A 24 -5.16 -1.85 3.29
CA ILE A 24 -6.22 -2.84 3.48
C ILE A 24 -5.73 -4.25 3.12
N SER A 25 -5.01 -4.38 2.02
CA SER A 25 -4.49 -5.68 1.55
C SER A 25 -3.51 -6.29 2.56
N THR A 26 -2.54 -5.50 3.04
CA THR A 26 -1.58 -5.95 4.05
C THR A 26 -2.28 -6.27 5.37
N TYR A 27 -3.24 -5.45 5.80
CA TYR A 27 -4.03 -5.73 7.01
C TYR A 27 -4.81 -7.05 6.92
N ARG A 28 -5.48 -7.31 5.79
CA ARG A 28 -6.20 -8.57 5.54
C ARG A 28 -5.27 -9.78 5.57
N VAL A 29 -4.09 -9.68 4.95
CA VAL A 29 -3.10 -10.78 4.93
C VAL A 29 -2.55 -11.05 6.32
N VAL A 30 -2.26 -10.01 7.10
CA VAL A 30 -1.80 -10.15 8.49
C VAL A 30 -2.89 -10.74 9.38
N GLU A 31 -4.12 -10.25 9.28
CA GLU A 31 -5.25 -10.80 10.05
C GLU A 31 -5.50 -12.27 9.72
N TRP A 32 -5.50 -12.63 8.44
CA TRP A 32 -5.61 -14.01 7.99
C TRP A 32 -4.50 -14.89 8.59
N TYR A 33 -3.24 -14.42 8.54
CA TYR A 33 -2.09 -15.17 9.06
C TYR A 33 -2.17 -15.39 10.57
N MET A 34 -2.63 -14.39 11.33
CA MET A 34 -2.81 -14.49 12.78
C MET A 34 -3.97 -15.43 13.18
N GLY A 35 -4.89 -15.71 12.27
CA GLY A 35 -6.00 -16.64 12.48
C GLY A 35 -5.68 -18.10 12.14
N LEU A 36 -4.48 -18.41 11.65
CA LEU A 36 -4.10 -19.78 11.29
C LEU A 36 -3.75 -20.61 12.54
N PRO A 37 -4.28 -21.84 12.67
CA PRO A 37 -3.97 -22.71 13.81
C PRO A 37 -2.53 -23.23 13.79
N GLU A 38 -1.94 -23.40 12.62
CA GLU A 38 -0.55 -23.85 12.45
C GLU A 38 0.11 -23.08 11.29
N PRO A 39 0.76 -21.94 11.56
CA PRO A 39 1.35 -21.12 10.51
C PRO A 39 2.61 -21.79 9.92
N SER A 40 2.69 -21.88 8.59
CA SER A 40 3.86 -22.44 7.89
C SER A 40 4.92 -21.38 7.58
N THR A 41 6.17 -21.81 7.47
CA THR A 41 7.30 -20.94 7.10
C THR A 41 7.10 -20.25 5.74
N GLN A 42 6.41 -20.88 4.78
CA GLN A 42 6.10 -20.24 3.50
C GLN A 42 5.05 -19.13 3.64
N GLN A 43 4.11 -19.26 4.57
CA GLN A 43 3.11 -18.21 4.82
C GLN A 43 3.75 -17.02 5.54
N THR A 44 4.69 -17.27 6.46
CA THR A 44 5.47 -16.20 7.11
C THR A 44 6.24 -15.37 6.10
N SER A 45 6.84 -15.99 5.08
CA SER A 45 7.61 -15.26 4.06
C SER A 45 6.71 -14.39 3.19
N LEU A 46 5.51 -14.85 2.85
CA LEU A 46 4.50 -14.05 2.14
C LEU A 46 4.10 -12.80 2.94
N VAL A 47 3.79 -12.96 4.24
CA VAL A 47 3.39 -11.85 5.12
C VAL A 47 4.52 -10.83 5.28
N SER A 48 5.77 -11.30 5.37
CA SER A 48 6.97 -10.44 5.41
C SER A 48 7.10 -9.59 4.14
N ILE A 49 6.96 -10.20 2.96
CA ILE A 49 7.01 -9.49 1.67
C ILE A 49 5.89 -8.45 1.58
N MET A 50 4.65 -8.79 1.96
CA MET A 50 3.53 -7.85 1.96
C MET A 50 3.77 -6.64 2.86
N THR A 51 4.41 -6.84 4.02
CA THR A 51 4.77 -5.76 4.95
C THR A 51 5.93 -4.89 4.39
N ALA A 52 6.92 -5.52 3.76
CA ALA A 52 8.04 -4.82 3.12
C ALA A 52 7.60 -3.98 1.90
N MET A 53 6.67 -4.50 1.09
CA MET A 53 6.08 -3.75 -0.02
C MET A 53 5.31 -2.53 0.48
N LEU A 54 4.52 -2.67 1.55
CA LEU A 54 3.81 -1.54 2.14
C LEU A 54 4.77 -0.43 2.58
N SER A 55 5.87 -0.77 3.25
CA SER A 55 6.91 0.19 3.67
C SER A 55 7.55 0.87 2.46
N THR A 56 7.89 0.11 1.42
CA THR A 56 8.47 0.65 0.17
C THR A 56 7.50 1.61 -0.53
N SER A 57 6.23 1.22 -0.67
CA SER A 57 5.19 2.06 -1.27
C SER A 57 4.95 3.34 -0.46
N PHE A 58 4.96 3.25 0.88
CA PHE A 58 4.86 4.40 1.76
C PHE A 58 6.06 5.34 1.63
N GLY A 59 7.28 4.80 1.53
CA GLY A 59 8.49 5.56 1.27
C GLY A 59 8.45 6.31 -0.07
N LEU A 60 7.98 5.66 -1.14
CA LEU A 60 7.79 6.31 -2.45
C LEU A 60 6.70 7.39 -2.40
N PHE A 61 5.60 7.12 -1.68
CA PHE A 61 4.51 8.08 -1.50
C PHE A 61 4.97 9.34 -0.75
N LEU A 62 5.77 9.20 0.32
CA LEU A 62 6.36 10.33 1.04
C LEU A 62 7.46 11.03 0.21
N GLY A 63 8.30 10.27 -0.48
CA GLY A 63 9.42 10.78 -1.28
C GLY A 63 8.98 11.57 -2.51
N SER A 64 7.82 11.26 -3.08
CA SER A 64 7.25 11.99 -4.23
C SER A 64 6.90 13.47 -3.96
N GLY A 65 7.04 13.96 -2.73
CA GLY A 65 6.97 15.39 -2.38
C GLY A 65 8.32 16.13 -2.38
N ARG A 66 9.45 15.43 -2.38
CA ARG A 66 10.80 16.02 -2.48
C ARG A 66 11.31 15.88 -3.91
N LYS A 67 11.00 16.88 -4.75
CA LYS A 67 11.92 17.29 -5.81
C LYS A 67 12.77 18.40 -5.20
N GLU A 68 13.86 18.02 -4.54
CA GLU A 68 15.07 18.82 -4.26
C GLU A 68 16.13 17.89 -3.66
#